data_AF-A0A535K5I9-F1
#
_entry.id   AF-A0A535K5I9-F1
#
_cell.length_a   1.000
_cell.length_b   1.000
_cell.length_c   1.000
_cell.angle_alpha   90.00
_cell.angle_beta   90.00
_cell.angle_gamma   90.00
#
_symmetry.space_group_name_H-M   'P 1'
#
loop_
_entity.id
_entity.type
_entity.pdbx_description
1 polymer ?
#
loop_
_entity_poly.entity_id
_entity_poly.type
_entity_poly.pdbx_seq_one_letter_code
_entity_poly.pdbx_strand_id
1 'polypeptide(L)' 'MWSLGDYSLVAPRLEPYAIKLAEACAIRPGTTVLDVAAGNGNFALAASAVGAKVTASDLT' A
#
# COMPACT_ATOMS: atom_id res chain seq x y z
N MET A 1 19.05 -0.39 -3.39
CA MET A 1 17.93 0.02 -4.25
C MET A 1 17.61 -1.12 -5.21
N TRP A 2 16.39 -1.66 -5.20
CA TRP A 2 15.94 -2.61 -6.24
C TRP A 2 15.69 -1.81 -7.53
N SER A 3 16.74 -1.56 -8.32
CA SER A 3 16.70 -0.56 -9.40
C SER A 3 16.78 -1.14 -10.82
N LEU A 4 16.80 -2.46 -10.96
CA LEU A 4 16.91 -3.12 -12.27
C LEU A 4 15.57 -3.27 -12.99
N GLY A 5 14.45 -3.02 -12.31
CA GLY A 5 13.10 -3.14 -12.87
C GLY A 5 12.41 -1.79 -13.03
N ASP A 6 11.56 -1.65 -14.06
CA ASP A 6 10.66 -0.51 -14.20
C ASP A 6 9.42 -0.70 -13.33
N TYR A 7 9.52 -0.26 -12.08
CA TYR A 7 8.43 -0.38 -11.11
C TYR A 7 7.22 0.50 -11.44
N SER A 8 7.34 1.46 -12.36
CA SER A 8 6.19 2.24 -12.83
C SER A 8 5.20 1.39 -13.62
N LEU A 9 5.68 0.35 -14.32
CA LEU A 9 4.85 -0.60 -15.07
C LEU A 9 4.27 -1.71 -14.17
N VAL A 10 4.96 -2.01 -13.07
CA VAL A 10 4.55 -3.07 -12.13
C VAL A 10 3.53 -2.54 -11.13
N ALA A 11 3.63 -1.27 -10.73
CA ALA A 11 2.76 -0.67 -9.73
C ALA A 11 1.26 -0.85 -10.04
N PRO A 12 0.74 -0.52 -11.24
CA PRO A 12 -0.69 -0.71 -11.54
C PRO A 12 -1.12 -2.18 -11.50
N ARG A 13 -0.22 -3.11 -11.83
CA ARG A 13 -0.52 -4.55 -11.83
C ARG A 13 -0.65 -5.12 -10.41
N LEU A 14 -0.03 -4.46 -9.43
CA LEU A 14 -0.07 -4.88 -8.03
C LEU A 14 -1.23 -4.27 -7.25
N GLU A 15 -1.86 -3.20 -7.76
CA GLU A 15 -2.96 -2.50 -7.10
C GLU A 15 -4.12 -3.44 -6.66
N PRO A 16 -4.61 -4.39 -7.48
CA PRO A 16 -5.68 -5.28 -7.04
C PRO A 16 -5.30 -6.18 -5.86
N TYR A 17 -4.01 -6.51 -5.73
CA TYR A 17 -3.50 -7.32 -4.62
C TYR A 17 -3.34 -6.48 -3.36
N ALA A 18 -3.01 -5.19 -3.49
CA ALA A 18 -2.99 -4.26 -2.37
C ALA A 18 -4.40 -4.09 -1.76
N ILE A 19 -5.44 -4.04 -2.59
CA ILE A 19 -6.84 -4.03 -2.14
C ILE A 19 -7.17 -5.32 -1.39
N LYS A 20 -6.88 -6.48 -1.99
CA LYS A 20 -7.10 -7.79 -1.33
C LYS A 20 -6.33 -7.92 -0.02
N LEU A 21 -5.14 -7.35 0.07
CA LEU A 21 -4.36 -7.34 1.30
C LEU A 21 -5.03 -6.48 2.37
N ALA A 22 -5.56 -5.30 2.02
CA ALA A 22 -6.30 -4.46 2.98
C ALA A 22 -7.55 -5.19 3.51
N GLU A 23 -8.26 -5.92 2.65
CA GLU A 23 -9.38 -6.78 3.05
C GLU A 23 -8.92 -7.92 3.98
N ALA A 24 -7.85 -8.62 3.62
CA ALA A 24 -7.32 -9.73 4.42
C ALA A 24 -6.81 -9.29 5.80
N CYS A 25 -6.26 -8.07 5.90
CA CYS A 25 -5.88 -7.43 7.16
C CYS A 25 -7.08 -6.90 7.96
N ALA A 26 -8.31 -7.08 7.47
CA ALA A 26 -9.54 -6.60 8.09
C ALA A 26 -9.52 -5.10 8.43
N ILE A 27 -8.91 -4.29 7.55
CA ILE A 27 -8.83 -2.84 7.72
C ILE A 27 -10.25 -2.25 7.70
N ARG A 28 -10.54 -1.39 8.67
CA ARG A 28 -11.85 -0.73 8.86
C ARG A 28 -11.69 0.78 9.05
N PRO A 29 -12.77 1.56 8.90
CA PRO A 29 -12.76 2.98 9.26
C PRO A 29 -12.19 3.21 10.67
N GLY A 30 -11.28 4.17 10.80
CA GLY A 30 -10.60 4.50 12.06
C GLY A 30 -9.42 3.58 12.43
N THR A 31 -9.14 2.53 11.66
CA THR A 31 -7.93 1.71 11.87
C THR A 31 -6.69 2.59 11.70
N THR A 32 -5.73 2.51 12.62
CA THR A 32 -4.44 3.18 12.47
C THR A 32 -3.44 2.19 11.87
N VAL A 33 -2.79 2.57 10.77
CA VAL A 33 -1.89 1.69 10.00
C VAL A 33 -0.53 2.36 9.82
N LEU A 34 0.54 1.61 10.04
CA LEU A 34 1.90 1.96 9.62
C LEU A 34 2.29 1.05 8.44
N ASP A 35 2.39 1.62 7.25
CA ASP A 35 2.83 0.94 6.02
C ASP A 35 4.35 1.16 5.85
N VAL A 36 5.14 0.13 6.16
CA VAL A 36 6.60 0.18 6.12
C VAL A 36 7.08 -0.42 4.82
N ALA A 37 8.02 0.27 4.15
CA ALA A 37 8.44 -0.03 2.79
C ALA A 37 7.25 0.05 1.80
N ALA A 38 6.49 1.14 1.91
CA ALA A 38 5.25 1.36 1.16
C ALA A 38 5.44 1.41 -0.38
N GLY A 39 6.67 1.63 -0.85
CA GLY A 39 7.06 1.71 -2.24
C GLY A 39 6.23 2.74 -3.00
N ASN A 40 5.46 2.25 -3.98
CA ASN A 40 4.53 3.07 -4.77
C ASN A 40 3.25 3.48 -4.03
N GLY A 41 3.06 3.01 -2.79
CA GLY A 41 1.95 3.39 -1.92
C GLY A 41 0.62 2.69 -2.18
N ASN A 42 0.57 1.66 -3.04
CA ASN A 42 -0.69 0.99 -3.38
C ASN A 42 -1.46 0.48 -2.15
N PHE A 43 -0.76 -0.09 -1.16
CA PHE A 43 -1.41 -0.58 0.06
C PHE A 43 -1.89 0.58 0.94
N ALA A 44 -1.06 1.59 1.19
CA ALA A 44 -1.45 2.77 1.93
C ALA A 44 -2.71 3.46 1.34
N LEU A 45 -2.80 3.54 0.01
CA LEU A 45 -3.97 4.08 -0.68
C LEU A 45 -5.20 3.18 -0.51
N ALA A 46 -5.07 1.87 -0.69
CA ALA A 46 -6.16 0.92 -0.49
C ALA A 46 -6.69 0.93 0.96
N ALA A 47 -5.79 0.97 1.95
CA ALA A 47 -6.16 1.07 3.36
C ALA A 47 -6.83 2.43 3.69
N SER A 48 -6.34 3.53 3.12
CA SER A 48 -6.95 4.85 3.32
C SER A 48 -8.34 4.94 2.67
N ALA A 49 -8.55 4.29 1.52
CA ALA A 49 -9.83 4.29 0.82
C ALA A 49 -10.98 3.66 1.63
N VAL A 50 -10.67 2.74 2.54
CA VAL A 50 -11.65 2.15 3.47
C VAL A 50 -11.76 2.92 4.80
N GLY A 51 -11.15 4.11 4.90
CA GLY A 51 -11.26 5.02 6.04
C GLY A 51 -10.22 4.81 7.15
N ALA A 52 -9.12 4.10 6.88
CA ALA A 52 -8.01 3.99 7.83
C ALA A 52 -7.19 5.29 7.90
N LYS A 53 -6.56 5.53 9.06
CA LYS A 53 -5.52 6.55 9.24
C LYS A 53 -4.17 5.90 8.99
N VAL A 54 -3.59 6.15 7.82
CA VAL A 54 -2.34 5.52 7.39
C VAL A 54 -1.16 6.48 7.54
N THR A 55 -0.05 5.97 8.06
CA THR A 55 1.29 6.57 7.92
C THR A 55 2.13 5.63 7.07
N ALA A 56 2.65 6.13 5.95
CA ALA A 56 3.49 5.35 5.04
C ALA A 56 4.94 5.83 5.13
N SER A 57 5.88 4.88 5.14
CA SER A 57 7.31 5.17 5.13
C SER A 57 8.00 4.27 4.13
N ASP A 58 8.92 4.85 3.35
CA ASP A 58 9.79 4.12 2.47
C ASP A 58 11.20 4.73 2.50
N LEU A 59 12.20 3.94 2.12
CA LEU A 59 13.60 4.36 2.01
C LEU A 59 13.94 4.42 0.52
N THR A 60 14.31 5.59 0.02
CA THR A 60 14.78 5.76 -1.36
C THR A 60 16.07 5.00 -1.62
#